data_AF-A0AA85KED8-F1
#
_entry.id   AF-A0AA85KED8-F1
#
_cell.length_a   1.000
_cell.length_b   1.000
_cell.length_c   1.000
_cell.angle_alpha   90.00
_cell.angle_beta   90.00
_cell.angle_gamma   90.00
#
_symmetry.space_group_name_H-M   'P 1'
#
loop_
_entity.id
_entity.type
_entity.pdbx_description
1 polymer ?
#
loop_
_entity_poly.entity_id
_entity_poly.type
_entity_poly.pdbx_seq_one_letter_code
_entity_poly.pdbx_strand_id
1 'polypeptide(L)'
;MSANNFIRGLYQLEKESTNHLPPVFSRLVNEDHLLKMSSKCPKFKRLFNNLMNSSAVFQKAYSLQDFFSYLERMTGYTFPKDRSSPENFYPAWRLCDPITIWVEQGLPSIPKWVTNDVYQKCASLLDFKHYIRFSEPHLTRLRGGPLAGHLVDLFRERINRELKTKHQNNHPDENHHSSEGLHRRFVAYFAHDSTLAALMSHLGVYNGLKPPLASCLIIELHRPSSSTIEDFHLNFYYFNETKLPLNNTVKLISLWPPYCGGAFSTANSSCPFEKFESSIYGTFATDISRECYEDADQMSTVTTTATTRLTKPRVMGMFESYCYYPQLLTLVLFQTAVVCYLIVRFLRIPMMYIVNSLRYLRL
;
A
#
# COMPACT_ATOMS: atom_id res chain seq x y z
N MET A 1 8.37 12.82 1.55
CA MET A 1 9.75 13.03 2.03
C MET A 1 10.75 12.12 1.33
N SER A 2 10.57 10.79 1.32
CA SER A 2 11.48 9.86 0.64
C SER A 2 11.76 10.23 -0.82
N ALA A 3 10.72 10.62 -1.57
CA ALA A 3 10.85 11.13 -2.94
C ALA A 3 11.83 12.30 -3.07
N ASN A 4 11.67 13.33 -2.23
CA ASN A 4 12.53 14.51 -2.24
C ASN A 4 13.98 14.16 -1.87
N ASN A 5 14.19 13.23 -0.92
CA ASN A 5 15.54 12.79 -0.56
C ASN A 5 16.20 11.98 -1.67
N PHE A 6 15.44 11.11 -2.34
CA PHE A 6 15.92 10.39 -3.51
C PHE A 6 16.32 11.36 -4.63
N ILE A 7 15.45 12.33 -4.94
CA ILE A 7 15.73 13.38 -5.92
C ILE A 7 17.00 14.14 -5.55
N ARG A 8 17.14 14.56 -4.28
CA ARG A 8 18.37 15.23 -3.83
C ARG A 8 19.61 14.37 -4.06
N GLY A 9 19.56 13.06 -3.74
CA GLY A 9 20.69 12.16 -3.98
C GLY A 9 20.99 11.95 -5.47
N LEU A 10 19.95 11.84 -6.31
CA LEU A 10 20.10 11.64 -7.75
C LEU A 10 20.69 12.88 -8.45
N TYR A 11 20.21 14.07 -8.08
CA TYR A 11 20.57 15.34 -8.74
C TYR A 11 21.68 16.13 -8.03
N GLN A 12 22.11 15.76 -6.81
CA GLN A 12 23.31 16.36 -6.18
C GLN A 12 24.60 16.06 -6.94
N LEU A 13 24.59 15.06 -7.82
CA LEU A 13 25.69 14.74 -8.72
C LEU A 13 25.75 15.67 -9.96
N GLU A 14 24.68 16.42 -10.25
CA GLU A 14 24.65 17.49 -11.26
C GLU A 14 24.94 18.84 -10.57
N LYS A 15 26.18 19.01 -10.09
CA LYS A 15 26.69 20.32 -9.67
C LYS A 15 26.68 21.26 -10.87
N GLU A 16 25.64 22.08 -11.00
CA GLU A 16 25.69 23.49 -11.48
C GLU A 16 24.30 24.14 -11.72
N SER A 17 23.18 23.42 -11.62
CA SER A 17 21.84 24.02 -11.81
C SER A 17 21.04 24.05 -10.50
N THR A 18 21.38 24.97 -9.59
CA THR A 18 20.51 25.32 -8.48
C THR A 18 19.26 26.04 -9.00
N ASN A 19 18.16 25.31 -9.16
CA ASN A 19 16.77 25.73 -8.84
C ASN A 19 15.65 24.81 -9.38
N HIS A 20 15.95 23.78 -10.16
CA HIS A 20 14.92 22.96 -10.82
C HIS A 20 14.95 21.51 -10.33
N LEU A 21 14.55 21.28 -9.07
CA LEU A 21 14.24 19.92 -8.63
C LEU A 21 12.94 19.44 -9.30
N PRO A 22 12.87 18.22 -9.85
CA PRO A 22 11.65 17.70 -10.42
C PRO A 22 10.50 17.70 -9.40
N PRO A 23 9.27 18.04 -9.82
CA PRO A 23 8.11 18.02 -8.94
C PRO A 23 7.78 16.58 -8.52
N VAL A 24 7.32 16.42 -7.27
CA VAL A 24 6.76 15.16 -6.78
C VAL A 24 5.24 15.27 -6.82
N PHE A 25 4.63 14.47 -7.69
CA PHE A 25 3.17 14.37 -7.80
C PHE A 25 2.64 13.37 -6.77
N SER A 26 1.44 13.64 -6.27
CA SER A 26 0.74 12.77 -5.32
C SER A 26 -0.76 12.88 -5.49
N ARG A 27 -1.49 11.89 -4.96
CA ARG A 27 -2.95 11.86 -4.88
C ARG A 27 -3.38 11.73 -3.43
N LEU A 28 -4.60 12.16 -3.13
CA LEU A 28 -5.18 11.96 -1.81
C LEU A 28 -5.32 10.46 -1.50
N VAL A 29 -5.13 10.09 -0.23
CA VAL A 29 -5.07 8.68 0.21
C VAL A 29 -6.34 7.89 -0.14
N ASN A 30 -7.51 8.53 -0.12
CA ASN A 30 -8.79 7.92 -0.44
C ASN A 30 -9.05 7.76 -1.95
N GLU A 31 -8.26 8.42 -2.80
CA GLU A 31 -8.37 8.42 -4.25
C GLU A 31 -7.23 7.66 -4.94
N ASP A 32 -6.17 7.35 -4.19
CA ASP A 32 -5.04 6.59 -4.69
C ASP A 32 -5.38 5.09 -4.76
N HIS A 33 -5.87 4.63 -5.89
CA HIS A 33 -6.10 3.21 -6.14
C HIS A 33 -4.88 2.49 -6.75
N LEU A 34 -3.77 3.20 -6.97
CA LEU A 34 -2.59 2.70 -7.68
C LEU A 34 -1.47 2.30 -6.71
N LEU A 35 -1.07 3.20 -5.81
CA LEU A 35 0.06 3.00 -4.90
C LEU A 35 -0.38 2.68 -3.47
N LYS A 36 -1.64 2.95 -3.10
CA LYS A 36 -2.16 2.71 -1.75
C LYS A 36 -2.93 1.39 -1.63
N MET A 37 -2.26 0.35 -1.14
CA MET A 37 -2.83 -1.01 -0.97
C MET A 37 -3.90 -1.15 0.13
N SER A 38 -4.20 -0.06 0.84
CA SER A 38 -5.27 0.01 1.82
C SER A 38 -6.51 0.76 1.31
N SER A 39 -6.53 1.19 0.05
CA SER A 39 -7.67 1.93 -0.52
C SER A 39 -8.94 1.11 -0.50
N LYS A 40 -10.08 1.79 -0.32
CA LYS A 40 -11.39 1.16 -0.12
C LYS A 40 -11.73 0.27 -1.32
N CYS A 41 -11.95 -1.02 -1.03
CA CYS A 41 -12.36 -2.01 -2.01
C CYS A 41 -13.17 -3.11 -1.31
N PRO A 42 -14.52 -3.04 -1.33
CA PRO A 42 -15.37 -4.01 -0.66
C PRO A 42 -15.12 -5.45 -1.11
N LYS A 43 -14.94 -5.68 -2.42
CA LYS A 43 -14.63 -7.01 -2.96
C LYS A 43 -13.34 -7.60 -2.39
N PHE A 44 -12.24 -6.83 -2.38
CA PHE A 44 -10.99 -7.24 -1.74
C PHE A 44 -11.19 -7.57 -0.25
N LYS A 45 -11.94 -6.74 0.48
CA LYS A 45 -12.20 -6.98 1.92
C LYS A 45 -12.90 -8.32 2.14
N ARG A 46 -13.92 -8.66 1.33
CA ARG A 46 -14.61 -9.96 1.41
C ARG A 46 -13.66 -11.12 1.12
N LEU A 47 -12.93 -11.05 0.00
CA LEU A 47 -11.99 -12.10 -0.42
C LEU A 47 -10.91 -12.34 0.65
N PHE A 48 -10.32 -11.26 1.16
CA PHE A 48 -9.30 -11.35 2.20
C PHE A 48 -9.86 -11.88 3.52
N ASN A 49 -11.06 -11.47 3.92
CA ASN A 49 -11.72 -12.02 5.12
C ASN A 49 -11.99 -13.52 4.98
N ASN A 50 -12.41 -13.98 3.81
CA ASN A 50 -12.62 -15.41 3.56
C ASN A 50 -11.30 -16.19 3.68
N LEU A 51 -10.21 -15.67 3.10
CA LEU A 51 -8.89 -16.27 3.23
C LEU A 51 -8.40 -16.30 4.69
N MET A 52 -8.59 -15.22 5.44
CA MET A 52 -8.23 -15.14 6.86
C MET A 52 -9.00 -16.15 7.73
N ASN A 53 -10.18 -16.60 7.28
CA ASN A 53 -10.98 -17.62 7.94
C ASN A 53 -10.70 -19.05 7.44
N SER A 54 -9.67 -19.25 6.62
CA SER A 54 -9.28 -20.59 6.13
C SER A 54 -8.63 -21.44 7.23
N SER A 55 -8.73 -22.76 7.08
CA SER A 55 -8.14 -23.73 8.02
C SER A 55 -6.63 -23.54 8.20
N ALA A 56 -5.91 -23.19 7.14
CA ALA A 56 -4.48 -22.92 7.19
C ALA A 56 -4.13 -21.73 8.10
N VAL A 57 -4.92 -20.66 8.05
CA VAL A 57 -4.72 -19.47 8.90
C VAL A 57 -5.09 -19.79 10.35
N PHE A 58 -6.17 -20.55 10.58
CA PHE A 58 -6.51 -21.06 11.92
C PHE A 58 -5.40 -21.92 12.52
N GLN A 59 -4.83 -22.87 11.75
CA GLN A 59 -3.71 -23.70 12.21
C GLN A 59 -2.48 -22.86 12.57
N LYS A 60 -2.19 -21.81 11.79
CA LYS A 60 -1.10 -20.88 12.08
C LYS A 60 -1.37 -20.02 13.32
N ALA A 61 -2.61 -19.58 13.52
CA ALA A 61 -2.99 -18.83 14.73
C ALA A 61 -2.87 -19.72 15.97
N TYR A 62 -3.35 -20.96 15.88
CA TYR A 62 -3.23 -21.96 16.94
C TYR A 62 -1.78 -22.20 17.35
N SER A 63 -0.84 -22.34 16.40
CA SER A 63 0.58 -22.52 16.73
C SER A 63 1.25 -21.30 17.35
N LEU A 64 0.62 -20.11 17.30
CA LEU A 64 1.12 -18.85 17.84
C LEU A 64 0.37 -18.38 19.09
N GLN A 65 -0.59 -19.15 19.59
CA GLN A 65 -1.48 -18.75 20.70
C GLN A 65 -0.72 -18.33 21.98
N ASP A 66 0.36 -19.04 22.32
CA ASP A 66 1.19 -18.73 23.48
C ASP A 66 1.95 -17.41 23.27
N PHE A 67 2.38 -17.15 22.04
CA PHE A 67 3.05 -15.90 21.70
C PHE A 67 2.08 -14.71 21.74
N PHE A 68 0.84 -14.88 21.28
CA PHE A 68 -0.20 -13.85 21.44
C PHE A 68 -0.48 -13.54 22.91
N SER A 69 -0.57 -14.57 23.75
CA SER A 69 -0.73 -14.43 25.21
C SER A 69 0.48 -13.72 25.85
N TYR A 70 1.69 -14.05 25.38
CA TYR A 70 2.91 -13.39 25.80
C TYR A 70 2.90 -11.89 25.45
N LEU A 71 2.57 -11.54 24.19
CA LEU A 71 2.52 -10.14 23.75
C LEU A 71 1.50 -9.32 24.55
N GLU A 72 0.30 -9.84 24.79
CA GLU A 72 -0.70 -9.17 25.62
C GLU A 72 -0.16 -8.92 27.04
N ARG A 73 0.42 -9.94 27.69
CA ARG A 73 0.97 -9.81 29.04
C ARG A 73 2.10 -8.77 29.13
N MET A 74 2.99 -8.72 28.13
CA MET A 74 4.14 -7.82 28.16
C MET A 74 3.79 -6.38 27.77
N THR A 75 2.72 -6.17 26.98
CA THR A 75 2.38 -4.85 26.43
C THR A 75 1.12 -4.23 27.03
N GLY A 76 0.26 -5.03 27.67
CA GLY A 76 -1.09 -4.62 28.09
C GLY A 76 -2.06 -4.40 26.92
N TYR A 77 -1.66 -4.69 25.68
CA TYR A 77 -2.50 -4.51 24.51
C TYR A 77 -3.58 -5.61 24.46
N THR A 78 -4.83 -5.24 24.18
CA THR A 78 -5.95 -6.19 24.17
C THR A 78 -5.90 -7.14 22.97
N PHE A 79 -5.98 -8.44 23.25
CA PHE A 79 -6.15 -9.49 22.25
C PHE A 79 -7.52 -10.19 22.39
N PRO A 80 -8.05 -10.81 21.32
CA PRO A 80 -9.21 -11.69 21.40
C PRO A 80 -9.10 -12.73 22.52
N LYS A 81 -10.24 -13.12 23.11
CA LYS A 81 -10.27 -14.14 24.18
C LYS A 81 -9.85 -15.51 23.66
N ASP A 82 -10.40 -15.92 22.51
CA ASP A 82 -9.94 -17.11 21.82
C ASP A 82 -8.59 -16.84 21.17
N ARG A 83 -7.52 -17.41 21.74
CA ARG A 83 -6.14 -17.24 21.26
C ARG A 83 -5.83 -18.00 19.99
N SER A 84 -6.67 -18.97 19.63
CA SER A 84 -6.55 -19.71 18.38
C SER A 84 -7.20 -19.00 17.19
N SER A 85 -7.97 -17.92 17.43
CA SER A 85 -8.62 -17.16 16.38
C SER A 85 -7.62 -16.39 15.49
N PRO A 86 -7.80 -16.39 14.16
CA PRO A 86 -7.08 -15.53 13.23
C PRO A 86 -7.16 -14.04 13.55
N GLU A 87 -8.16 -13.60 14.32
CA GLU A 87 -8.26 -12.19 14.73
C GLU A 87 -7.08 -11.72 15.58
N ASN A 88 -6.36 -12.64 16.25
CA ASN A 88 -5.16 -12.32 17.02
C ASN A 88 -4.00 -11.81 16.16
N PHE A 89 -4.01 -12.05 14.84
CA PHE A 89 -3.00 -11.51 13.94
C PHE A 89 -3.02 -9.98 13.87
N TYR A 90 -4.20 -9.34 13.91
CA TYR A 90 -4.31 -7.88 13.81
C TYR A 90 -3.61 -7.11 14.96
N PRO A 91 -3.87 -7.40 16.25
CA PRO A 91 -3.13 -6.78 17.35
C PRO A 91 -1.65 -7.16 17.32
N ALA A 92 -1.31 -8.41 17.00
CA ALA A 92 0.08 -8.84 16.91
C ALA A 92 0.86 -8.07 15.84
N TRP A 93 0.31 -7.93 14.63
CA TRP A 93 0.92 -7.15 13.55
C TRP A 93 1.13 -5.69 13.92
N ARG A 94 0.19 -5.08 14.67
CA ARG A 94 0.31 -3.70 15.14
C ARG A 94 1.43 -3.53 16.18
N LEU A 95 1.62 -4.51 17.06
CA LEU A 95 2.71 -4.49 18.04
C LEU A 95 4.06 -4.82 17.41
N CYS A 96 4.10 -5.78 16.50
CA CYS A 96 5.33 -6.26 15.91
C CYS A 96 5.97 -5.23 14.97
N ASP A 97 5.19 -4.39 14.29
CA ASP A 97 5.73 -3.35 13.39
C ASP A 97 6.73 -2.39 14.08
N PRO A 98 6.39 -1.72 15.21
CA PRO A 98 7.38 -0.91 15.93
C PRO A 98 8.48 -1.75 16.58
N ILE A 99 8.21 -2.99 17.04
CA ILE A 99 9.22 -3.86 17.65
C ILE A 99 10.34 -4.19 16.66
N THR A 100 9.99 -4.60 15.44
CA THR A 100 11.00 -4.95 14.41
C THR A 100 11.81 -3.72 14.03
N ILE A 101 11.18 -2.55 13.88
CA ILE A 101 11.90 -1.30 13.61
C ILE A 101 12.88 -0.95 14.73
N TRP A 102 12.46 -1.08 16.00
CA TRP A 102 13.31 -0.81 17.17
C TRP A 102 14.60 -1.63 17.12
N VAL A 103 14.48 -2.93 16.81
CA VAL A 103 15.60 -3.87 16.74
C VAL A 103 16.45 -3.66 15.50
N GLU A 104 15.84 -3.62 14.31
CA GLU A 104 16.55 -3.52 13.02
C GLU A 104 17.35 -2.22 12.86
N GLN A 105 16.84 -1.12 13.42
CA GLN A 105 17.49 0.18 13.40
C GLN A 105 18.43 0.41 14.59
N GLY A 106 18.54 -0.56 15.51
CA GLY A 106 19.41 -0.45 16.69
C GLY A 106 19.05 0.74 17.59
N LEU A 107 17.76 1.06 17.72
CA LEU A 107 17.33 2.20 18.53
C LEU A 107 17.56 1.91 20.02
N PRO A 108 17.90 2.93 20.84
CA PRO A 108 18.20 2.74 22.25
C PRO A 108 16.98 2.32 23.07
N SER A 109 17.21 1.86 24.31
CA SER A 109 16.16 1.56 25.30
C SER A 109 15.19 0.44 24.92
N ILE A 110 15.66 -0.57 24.17
CA ILE A 110 14.88 -1.79 23.88
C ILE A 110 14.45 -2.45 25.21
N PRO A 111 13.14 -2.72 25.43
CA PRO A 111 12.67 -3.39 26.63
C PRO A 111 13.30 -4.77 26.77
N LYS A 112 13.69 -5.17 27.99
CA LYS A 112 14.36 -6.46 28.28
C LYS A 112 13.59 -7.69 27.78
N TRP A 113 12.27 -7.58 27.64
CA TRP A 113 11.42 -8.67 27.17
C TRP A 113 11.45 -8.84 25.64
N VAL A 114 11.91 -7.84 24.89
CA VAL A 114 12.13 -7.94 23.44
C VAL A 114 13.44 -8.69 23.20
N THR A 115 13.38 -10.00 23.35
CA THR A 115 14.49 -10.91 23.07
C THR A 115 14.64 -11.16 21.57
N ASN A 116 15.73 -11.82 21.16
CA ASN A 116 15.88 -12.26 19.78
C ASN A 116 14.72 -13.18 19.33
N ASP A 117 14.21 -14.06 20.21
CA ASP A 117 13.05 -14.91 19.88
C ASP A 117 11.79 -14.08 19.60
N VAL A 118 11.52 -13.06 20.42
CA VAL A 118 10.39 -12.13 20.22
C VAL A 118 10.54 -11.39 18.89
N TYR A 119 11.74 -10.89 18.61
CA TYR A 119 12.05 -10.23 17.34
C TYR A 119 11.79 -11.16 16.15
N GLN A 120 12.33 -12.37 16.15
CA GLN A 120 12.18 -13.32 15.03
C GLN A 120 10.71 -13.71 14.80
N LYS A 121 9.94 -13.93 15.86
CA LYS A 121 8.49 -14.19 15.77
C LYS A 121 7.74 -12.98 15.23
N CYS A 122 8.10 -11.78 15.66
CA CYS A 122 7.51 -10.56 15.13
C CYS A 122 7.86 -10.31 13.66
N ALA A 123 9.11 -10.52 13.25
CA ALA A 123 9.52 -10.44 11.84
C ALA A 123 8.73 -11.44 10.99
N SER A 124 8.65 -12.71 11.40
CA SER A 124 7.87 -13.75 10.72
C SER A 124 6.37 -13.42 10.64
N LEU A 125 5.80 -12.78 11.67
CA LEU A 125 4.42 -12.30 11.64
C LEU A 125 4.21 -11.19 10.60
N LEU A 126 5.17 -10.27 10.45
CA LEU A 126 5.10 -9.20 9.45
C LEU A 126 5.35 -9.71 8.03
N ASP A 127 6.20 -10.73 7.84
CA ASP A 127 6.32 -11.46 6.58
C ASP A 127 4.98 -12.08 6.22
N PHE A 128 4.37 -12.80 7.17
CA PHE A 128 3.07 -13.42 6.99
C PHE A 128 1.97 -12.40 6.67
N LYS A 129 1.95 -11.22 7.33
CA LYS A 129 1.02 -10.12 7.04
C LYS A 129 1.04 -9.73 5.57
N HIS A 130 2.23 -9.59 4.99
CA HIS A 130 2.38 -9.19 3.59
C HIS A 130 2.05 -10.35 2.65
N TYR A 131 2.56 -11.55 2.95
CA TYR A 131 2.27 -12.76 2.19
C TYR A 131 0.76 -13.02 2.07
N ILE A 132 0.05 -13.16 3.21
CA ILE A 132 -1.37 -13.54 3.20
C ILE A 132 -2.26 -12.50 2.52
N ARG A 133 -1.88 -11.22 2.55
CA ARG A 133 -2.65 -10.15 1.92
C ARG A 133 -2.60 -10.20 0.39
N PHE A 134 -1.60 -10.88 -0.17
CA PHE A 134 -1.30 -10.90 -1.61
C PHE A 134 -0.93 -12.31 -2.10
N SER A 135 -1.43 -13.36 -1.47
CA SER A 135 -1.09 -14.76 -1.78
C SER A 135 -1.94 -15.39 -2.89
N GLU A 136 -3.07 -14.76 -3.25
CA GLU A 136 -4.03 -15.32 -4.22
C GLU A 136 -4.20 -14.38 -5.43
N PRO A 137 -4.32 -14.92 -6.65
CA PRO A 137 -4.46 -14.10 -7.87
C PRO A 137 -5.62 -13.11 -7.83
N HIS A 138 -6.77 -13.47 -7.25
CA HIS A 138 -7.91 -12.55 -7.14
C HIS A 138 -7.68 -11.42 -6.12
N LEU A 139 -6.77 -11.60 -5.14
CA LEU A 139 -6.36 -10.53 -4.23
C LEU A 139 -5.39 -9.59 -4.92
N THR A 140 -4.39 -10.13 -5.63
CA THR A 140 -3.41 -9.31 -6.34
C THR A 140 -4.02 -8.59 -7.53
N ARG A 141 -5.00 -9.18 -8.23
CA ARG A 141 -5.80 -8.53 -9.28
C ARG A 141 -6.37 -7.18 -8.85
N LEU A 142 -6.86 -7.07 -7.61
CA LEU A 142 -7.47 -5.86 -7.07
C LEU A 142 -6.47 -4.93 -6.36
N ARG A 143 -5.17 -5.28 -6.34
CA ARG A 143 -4.12 -4.57 -5.59
C ARG A 143 -2.87 -4.34 -6.42
N GLY A 144 -1.98 -5.32 -6.50
CA GLY A 144 -0.75 -5.21 -7.29
C GLY A 144 -1.02 -5.08 -8.79
N GLY A 145 -2.14 -5.65 -9.25
CA GLY A 145 -2.56 -5.68 -10.65
C GLY A 145 -2.66 -4.31 -11.31
N PRO A 146 -3.44 -3.35 -10.77
CA PRO A 146 -3.53 -2.00 -11.33
C PRO A 146 -2.17 -1.34 -11.59
N LEU A 147 -1.22 -1.53 -10.67
CA LEU A 147 0.14 -1.01 -10.86
C LEU A 147 0.91 -1.78 -11.95
N ALA A 148 0.74 -3.10 -12.05
CA ALA A 148 1.33 -3.89 -13.14
C ALA A 148 0.77 -3.48 -14.51
N GLY A 149 -0.54 -3.31 -14.65
CA GLY A 149 -1.18 -2.81 -15.87
C GLY A 149 -0.67 -1.41 -16.25
N HIS A 150 -0.62 -0.51 -15.27
CA HIS A 150 -0.06 0.83 -15.46
C HIS A 150 1.41 0.80 -15.94
N LEU A 151 2.24 -0.12 -15.43
CA LEU A 151 3.63 -0.28 -15.89
C LEU A 151 3.70 -0.79 -17.34
N VAL A 152 2.84 -1.75 -17.71
CA VAL A 152 2.72 -2.22 -19.09
C VAL A 152 2.36 -1.08 -20.03
N ASP A 153 1.36 -0.27 -19.66
CA ASP A 153 0.93 0.90 -20.45
C ASP A 153 2.08 1.90 -20.63
N LEU A 154 2.84 2.20 -19.57
CA LEU A 154 4.01 3.08 -19.66
C LEU A 154 5.07 2.55 -20.64
N PHE A 155 5.35 1.25 -20.62
CA PHE A 155 6.31 0.65 -21.53
C PHE A 155 5.79 0.65 -22.97
N ARG A 156 4.52 0.29 -23.20
CA ARG A 156 3.89 0.32 -24.53
C ARG A 156 3.86 1.75 -25.10
N GLU A 157 3.53 2.76 -24.29
CA GLU A 157 3.61 4.17 -24.67
C GLU A 157 5.03 4.57 -25.10
N ARG A 158 6.05 4.12 -24.35
CA ARG A 158 7.45 4.39 -24.68
C ARG A 158 7.86 3.72 -25.99
N ILE A 159 7.53 2.44 -26.17
CA ILE A 159 7.80 1.67 -27.39
C ILE A 159 7.18 2.36 -28.61
N ASN A 160 5.89 2.71 -28.53
CA ASN A 160 5.16 3.35 -29.63
C ASN A 160 5.80 4.69 -30.04
N ARG A 161 6.32 5.47 -29.08
CA ARG A 161 7.04 6.72 -29.37
C ARG A 161 8.37 6.45 -30.07
N GLU A 162 9.16 5.49 -29.59
CA GLU A 162 10.44 5.13 -30.21
C GLU A 162 10.28 4.63 -31.65
N LEU A 163 9.21 3.89 -31.94
CA LEU A 163 8.90 3.45 -33.30
C LEU A 163 8.47 4.62 -34.21
N LYS A 164 7.62 5.54 -33.72
CA LYS A 164 7.19 6.73 -34.48
C LYS A 164 8.35 7.66 -34.86
N THR A 165 9.29 7.91 -33.94
CA THR A 165 10.47 8.75 -34.22
C THR A 165 11.34 8.18 -35.35
N LYS A 166 11.48 6.85 -35.44
CA LYS A 166 12.18 6.22 -36.57
C LYS A 166 11.46 6.43 -37.91
N HIS A 167 10.13 6.34 -37.94
CA HIS A 167 9.37 6.58 -39.17
C HIS A 167 9.48 8.03 -39.66
N GLN A 168 9.45 9.01 -38.76
CA GLN A 168 9.65 10.43 -39.11
C GLN A 168 11.08 10.75 -39.56
N ASN A 169 12.10 10.13 -38.97
CA ASN A 169 13.49 10.29 -39.44
C ASN A 169 13.74 9.72 -40.85
N ASN A 170 12.86 8.82 -41.32
CA ASN A 170 12.89 8.28 -42.67
C ASN A 170 12.02 9.09 -43.68
N HIS A 171 11.22 10.05 -43.21
CA HIS A 171 10.41 10.95 -44.04
C HIS A 171 10.21 12.31 -43.31
N PRO A 172 11.06 13.31 -43.56
CA PRO A 172 10.96 14.59 -42.87
C PRO A 172 9.81 15.41 -43.47
N ASP A 173 8.64 15.39 -42.84
CA ASP A 173 7.57 16.36 -43.12
C ASP A 173 7.74 17.57 -42.20
N GLU A 174 7.96 18.74 -42.79
CA GLU A 174 8.39 20.00 -42.13
C GLU A 174 7.32 20.70 -41.27
N ASN A 175 6.11 20.15 -41.11
CA ASN A 175 4.97 20.91 -40.57
C ASN A 175 4.24 20.26 -39.38
N HIS A 176 4.96 19.66 -38.43
CA HIS A 176 4.35 19.28 -37.16
C HIS A 176 4.90 20.11 -36.00
N HIS A 177 4.08 21.06 -35.53
CA HIS A 177 4.11 21.52 -34.15
C HIS A 177 4.03 20.30 -33.24
N SER A 178 5.19 19.83 -32.79
CA SER A 178 5.30 18.80 -31.78
C SER A 178 4.68 19.38 -30.51
N SER A 179 3.49 18.90 -30.14
CA SER A 179 3.16 18.83 -28.72
C SER A 179 4.37 18.16 -28.08
N GLU A 180 5.16 18.91 -27.31
CA GLU A 180 6.28 18.43 -26.51
C GLU A 180 5.76 17.39 -25.51
N GLY A 181 5.47 16.20 -26.01
CA GLY A 181 4.91 15.11 -25.23
C GLY A 181 5.99 14.65 -24.28
N LEU A 182 5.82 14.93 -22.99
CA LEU A 182 6.76 14.65 -21.90
C LEU A 182 7.60 13.40 -22.18
N HIS A 183 8.90 13.61 -22.44
CA HIS A 183 9.82 12.53 -22.77
C HIS A 183 10.26 11.81 -21.49
N ARG A 184 9.39 10.95 -20.96
CA ARG A 184 9.63 10.20 -19.73
C ARG A 184 10.64 9.07 -20.01
N ARG A 185 11.91 9.30 -19.65
CA ARG A 185 12.97 8.26 -19.66
C ARG A 185 13.15 7.56 -18.31
N PHE A 186 12.68 8.20 -17.23
CA PHE A 186 12.77 7.70 -15.87
C PHE A 186 11.48 8.06 -15.12
N VAL A 187 10.88 7.08 -14.45
CA VAL A 187 9.68 7.26 -13.64
C VAL A 187 9.90 6.53 -12.31
N ALA A 188 9.72 7.24 -11.21
CA ALA A 188 9.88 6.69 -9.87
C ALA A 188 8.59 6.80 -9.06
N TYR A 189 8.13 5.66 -8.54
CA TYR A 189 6.97 5.57 -7.65
C TYR A 189 7.43 5.39 -6.21
N PHE A 190 7.17 6.39 -5.36
CA PHE A 190 7.48 6.34 -3.94
C PHE A 190 6.25 5.89 -3.16
N ALA A 191 6.28 4.67 -2.65
CA ALA A 191 5.12 4.03 -2.05
C ALA A 191 5.46 3.31 -0.73
N HIS A 192 4.79 2.19 -0.44
CA HIS A 192 4.91 1.44 0.81
C HIS A 192 5.45 0.02 0.55
N ASP A 193 5.91 -0.63 1.61
CA ASP A 193 6.27 -2.06 1.62
C ASP A 193 5.13 -2.93 1.07
N SER A 194 3.89 -2.67 1.48
CA SER A 194 2.71 -3.33 0.94
C SER A 194 2.53 -3.15 -0.57
N THR A 195 2.97 -2.03 -1.15
CA THR A 195 2.91 -1.78 -2.60
C THR A 195 3.86 -2.70 -3.35
N LEU A 196 5.11 -2.82 -2.85
CA LEU A 196 6.10 -3.75 -3.42
C LEU A 196 5.65 -5.20 -3.28
N ALA A 197 5.19 -5.60 -2.08
CA ALA A 197 4.67 -6.95 -1.86
C ALA A 197 3.50 -7.27 -2.80
N ALA A 198 2.54 -6.35 -2.95
CA ALA A 198 1.39 -6.54 -3.85
C ALA A 198 1.81 -6.69 -5.31
N LEU A 199 2.67 -5.78 -5.81
CA LEU A 199 3.13 -5.79 -7.19
C LEU A 199 3.99 -7.02 -7.49
N MET A 200 4.99 -7.31 -6.66
CA MET A 200 5.86 -8.48 -6.84
C MET A 200 5.07 -9.79 -6.72
N SER A 201 4.05 -9.86 -5.87
CA SER A 201 3.17 -11.03 -5.81
C SER A 201 2.36 -11.17 -7.08
N HIS A 202 1.84 -10.06 -7.62
CA HIS A 202 1.12 -10.08 -8.90
C HIS A 202 2.03 -10.51 -10.05
N LEU A 203 3.29 -10.08 -10.06
CA LEU A 203 4.30 -10.46 -11.05
C LEU A 203 4.85 -11.89 -10.84
N GLY A 204 4.49 -12.57 -9.76
CA GLY A 204 4.95 -13.93 -9.44
C GLY A 204 6.40 -14.02 -8.96
N VAL A 205 6.98 -12.91 -8.47
CA VAL A 205 8.39 -12.82 -8.05
C VAL A 205 8.57 -12.44 -6.57
N TYR A 206 7.49 -12.35 -5.81
CA TYR A 206 7.55 -12.06 -4.38
C TYR A 206 8.13 -13.25 -3.59
N ASN A 207 9.10 -12.98 -2.73
CA ASN A 207 9.81 -13.99 -1.95
C ASN A 207 9.12 -14.34 -0.61
N GLY A 208 7.94 -13.77 -0.33
CA GLY A 208 7.23 -13.99 0.94
C GLY A 208 7.68 -13.09 2.10
N LEU A 209 8.76 -12.32 1.95
CA LEU A 209 9.33 -11.50 3.01
C LEU A 209 8.88 -10.05 2.92
N LYS A 210 8.59 -9.43 4.06
CA LYS A 210 8.25 -8.01 4.16
C LYS A 210 9.35 -7.19 3.47
N PRO A 211 9.00 -6.34 2.48
CA PRO A 211 9.99 -5.49 1.83
C PRO A 211 10.71 -4.58 2.84
N PRO A 212 12.05 -4.58 2.88
CA PRO A 212 12.83 -3.73 3.79
C PRO A 212 12.66 -2.24 3.50
N LEU A 213 13.04 -1.39 4.46
CA LEU A 213 13.06 0.06 4.27
C LEU A 213 13.93 0.43 3.05
N ALA A 214 13.49 1.41 2.26
CA ALA A 214 14.18 1.88 1.05
C ALA A 214 14.45 0.79 -0.02
N SER A 215 13.82 -0.39 0.09
CA SER A 215 13.84 -1.38 -0.99
C SER A 215 13.15 -0.86 -2.24
N CYS A 216 13.54 -1.39 -3.40
CA CYS A 216 13.10 -0.90 -4.70
C CYS A 216 12.99 -2.05 -5.71
N LEU A 217 11.88 -2.09 -6.45
CA LEU A 217 11.75 -2.86 -7.67
C LEU A 217 12.11 -1.96 -8.86
N ILE A 218 13.08 -2.40 -9.65
CA ILE A 218 13.57 -1.70 -10.84
C ILE A 218 13.17 -2.55 -12.05
N ILE A 219 12.57 -1.90 -13.04
CA ILE A 219 12.18 -2.55 -14.30
C ILE A 219 12.71 -1.68 -15.44
N GLU A 220 13.58 -2.25 -16.26
CA GLU A 220 14.25 -1.55 -17.33
C GLU A 220 13.75 -2.04 -18.68
N LEU A 221 13.40 -1.10 -19.57
CA LEU A 221 13.07 -1.38 -20.95
C LEU A 221 14.31 -1.22 -21.83
N HIS A 222 14.71 -2.30 -22.49
CA HIS A 222 15.89 -2.39 -23.35
C HIS A 222 15.49 -2.61 -24.80
N ARG A 223 16.35 -2.15 -25.71
CA ARG A 223 16.30 -2.45 -27.14
C ARG A 223 17.71 -2.78 -27.63
N PRO A 224 17.95 -3.94 -28.24
CA PRO A 224 19.26 -4.27 -28.82
C PRO A 224 19.66 -3.29 -29.93
N SER A 225 20.92 -2.86 -29.95
CA SER A 225 21.43 -1.90 -30.95
C SER A 225 21.36 -2.41 -32.40
N SER A 226 21.33 -3.73 -32.60
CA SER A 226 21.35 -4.40 -33.91
C SER A 226 19.95 -4.71 -34.47
N SER A 227 18.85 -4.39 -33.77
CA SER A 227 17.51 -4.82 -34.20
C SER A 227 16.84 -3.86 -35.20
N THR A 228 16.51 -4.40 -36.38
CA THR A 228 15.59 -3.78 -37.36
C THR A 228 14.12 -4.04 -37.02
N ILE A 229 13.83 -5.01 -36.15
CA ILE A 229 12.48 -5.43 -35.71
C ILE A 229 12.12 -4.78 -34.35
N GLU A 230 10.83 -4.77 -34.00
CA GLU A 230 10.18 -4.38 -32.73
C GLU A 230 10.65 -5.21 -31.52
N ASP A 231 11.96 -5.34 -31.33
CA ASP A 231 12.57 -6.23 -30.35
C ASP A 231 12.88 -5.49 -29.05
N PHE A 232 11.88 -5.41 -28.18
CA PHE A 232 11.96 -4.76 -26.87
C PHE A 232 11.96 -5.79 -25.74
N HIS A 233 12.78 -5.55 -24.72
CA HIS A 233 12.96 -6.47 -23.61
C HIS A 233 12.84 -5.76 -22.26
N LEU A 234 12.40 -6.50 -21.25
CA LEU A 234 12.33 -6.05 -19.86
C LEU A 234 13.37 -6.80 -19.01
N ASN A 235 14.10 -6.06 -18.19
CA ASN A 235 14.91 -6.62 -17.12
C ASN A 235 14.32 -6.22 -15.77
N PHE A 236 14.17 -7.17 -14.84
CA PHE A 236 13.59 -6.94 -13.52
C PHE A 236 14.66 -7.12 -12.45
N TYR A 237 14.78 -6.16 -11.55
CA TYR A 237 15.73 -6.19 -10.44
C TYR A 237 15.06 -5.80 -9.12
N TYR A 238 15.47 -6.46 -8.04
CA TYR A 238 15.07 -6.10 -6.68
C TYR A 238 16.28 -5.69 -5.87
N PHE A 239 16.24 -4.47 -5.35
CA PHE A 239 17.15 -3.98 -4.34
C PHE A 239 16.46 -4.09 -2.98
N ASN A 240 17.02 -4.90 -2.08
CA ASN A 240 16.43 -5.19 -0.78
C ASN A 240 17.40 -4.94 0.39
N GLU A 241 18.49 -4.22 0.15
CA GLU A 241 19.48 -3.92 1.17
C GLU A 241 19.26 -2.50 1.72
N THR A 242 19.24 -2.35 3.04
CA THR A 242 19.09 -1.05 3.70
C THR A 242 20.42 -0.34 3.95
N LYS A 243 21.51 -1.12 4.03
CA LYS A 243 22.86 -0.64 4.28
C LYS A 243 23.68 -0.84 3.02
N LEU A 244 24.25 0.23 2.48
CA LEU A 244 25.25 0.10 1.42
C LEU A 244 26.41 -0.76 1.96
N PRO A 245 26.82 -1.80 1.25
CA PRO A 245 27.91 -2.65 1.74
C PRO A 245 29.21 -1.86 1.76
N LEU A 246 30.12 -2.23 2.67
CA LEU A 246 31.37 -1.52 2.98
C LEU A 246 32.28 -1.28 1.75
N ASN A 247 32.07 -2.04 0.68
CA ASN A 247 32.79 -2.01 -0.58
C ASN A 247 32.03 -1.28 -1.71
N ASN A 248 30.94 -0.56 -1.41
CA ASN A 248 30.12 0.20 -2.36
C ASN A 248 29.54 -0.61 -3.54
N THR A 249 29.57 -1.94 -3.50
CA THR A 249 28.99 -2.77 -4.55
C THR A 249 27.50 -2.95 -4.29
N VAL A 250 26.65 -2.20 -5.00
CA VAL A 250 25.19 -2.41 -4.95
C VAL A 250 24.88 -3.79 -5.53
N LYS A 251 24.27 -4.66 -4.72
CA LYS A 251 23.81 -5.97 -5.17
C LYS A 251 22.35 -5.88 -5.58
N LEU A 252 22.11 -6.01 -6.89
CA LEU A 252 20.76 -6.16 -7.44
C LEU A 252 20.43 -7.64 -7.58
N ILE A 253 19.26 -8.04 -7.10
CA ILE A 253 18.73 -9.39 -7.29
C ILE A 253 17.97 -9.41 -8.61
N SER A 254 18.46 -10.13 -9.62
CA SER A 254 17.70 -10.35 -10.84
C SER A 254 16.44 -11.16 -10.57
N LEU A 255 15.31 -10.69 -11.10
CA LEU A 255 14.02 -11.34 -10.97
C LEU A 255 13.55 -11.85 -12.34
N TRP A 256 12.78 -12.94 -12.32
CA TRP A 256 12.19 -13.52 -13.53
C TRP A 256 10.70 -13.76 -13.33
N PRO A 257 9.84 -12.85 -13.80
CA PRO A 257 8.39 -13.07 -13.79
C PRO A 257 8.01 -14.29 -14.62
N PRO A 258 7.15 -15.20 -14.13
CA PRO A 258 6.65 -16.32 -14.91
C PRO A 258 5.97 -15.91 -16.22
N TYR A 259 5.44 -14.68 -16.29
CA TYR A 259 4.86 -14.07 -17.50
C TYR A 259 5.85 -13.93 -18.66
N CYS A 260 7.15 -13.97 -18.39
CA CYS A 260 8.19 -13.99 -19.42
C CYS A 260 8.27 -15.33 -20.18
N GLY A 261 7.69 -16.40 -19.62
CA GLY A 261 7.84 -17.76 -20.12
C GLY A 261 9.25 -18.31 -19.90
N GLY A 262 9.44 -19.61 -20.17
CA GLY A 262 10.73 -20.28 -20.00
C GLY A 262 11.27 -20.27 -18.56
N ALA A 263 12.44 -20.90 -18.37
CA ALA A 263 13.18 -20.81 -17.11
C ALA A 263 14.19 -19.66 -17.17
N PHE A 264 14.40 -19.00 -16.02
CA PHE A 264 15.48 -18.03 -15.88
C PHE A 264 16.83 -18.69 -16.19
N SER A 265 17.66 -18.03 -16.98
CA SER A 265 19.07 -18.36 -17.09
C SER A 265 19.91 -17.08 -17.15
N THR A 266 21.16 -17.14 -16.70
CA THR A 266 22.07 -16.00 -16.81
C THR A 266 22.34 -15.57 -18.25
N ALA A 267 22.14 -16.47 -19.21
CA ALA A 267 22.20 -16.20 -20.65
C ALA A 267 20.90 -15.60 -21.22
N ASN A 268 19.76 -15.73 -20.51
CA ASN A 268 18.45 -15.24 -20.94
C ASN A 268 17.77 -14.49 -19.78
N SER A 269 18.39 -13.38 -19.37
CA SER A 269 17.92 -12.51 -18.28
C SER A 269 17.00 -11.39 -18.77
N SER A 270 16.70 -11.36 -20.06
CA SER A 270 15.90 -10.33 -20.73
C SER A 270 14.57 -10.89 -21.23
N CYS A 271 13.49 -10.37 -20.69
CA CYS A 271 12.13 -10.82 -20.93
C CYS A 271 11.52 -10.12 -22.15
N PRO A 272 11.13 -10.81 -23.23
CA PRO A 272 10.53 -10.15 -24.40
C PRO A 272 9.23 -9.41 -24.02
N PHE A 273 9.14 -8.12 -24.35
CA PHE A 273 8.03 -7.27 -23.92
C PHE A 273 6.68 -7.78 -24.42
N GLU A 274 6.56 -8.13 -25.70
CA GLU A 274 5.33 -8.67 -26.30
C GLU A 274 4.84 -9.93 -25.59
N LYS A 275 5.78 -10.81 -25.19
CA LYS A 275 5.47 -12.02 -24.45
C LYS A 275 4.97 -11.69 -23.05
N PHE A 276 5.63 -10.77 -22.37
CA PHE A 276 5.23 -10.32 -21.04
C PHE A 276 3.84 -9.67 -21.06
N GLU A 277 3.63 -8.71 -21.96
CA GLU A 277 2.37 -7.97 -22.11
C GLU A 277 1.20 -8.92 -22.39
N SER A 278 1.32 -9.79 -23.40
CA SER A 278 0.27 -10.74 -23.74
C SER A 278 -0.03 -11.73 -22.60
N SER A 279 0.97 -12.12 -21.81
CA SER A 279 0.80 -13.09 -20.73
C SER A 279 0.20 -12.48 -19.46
N ILE A 280 0.49 -11.21 -19.17
CA ILE A 280 -0.07 -10.50 -18.01
C ILE A 280 -1.43 -9.86 -18.31
N TYR A 281 -1.77 -9.69 -19.59
CA TYR A 281 -3.06 -9.13 -20.01
C TYR A 281 -4.25 -9.91 -19.41
N GLY A 282 -5.25 -9.17 -18.95
CA GLY A 282 -6.44 -9.75 -18.32
C GLY A 282 -6.24 -10.28 -16.90
N THR A 283 -5.02 -10.27 -16.34
CA THR A 283 -4.78 -10.71 -14.95
C THR A 283 -5.00 -9.59 -13.92
N PHE A 284 -4.82 -8.33 -14.31
CA PHE A 284 -5.07 -7.15 -13.48
C PHE A 284 -6.45 -6.54 -13.71
N ALA A 285 -6.96 -5.84 -12.70
CA ALA A 285 -8.19 -5.06 -12.83
C ALA A 285 -7.94 -3.80 -13.68
N THR A 286 -8.77 -3.58 -14.70
CA THR A 286 -8.66 -2.42 -15.61
C THR A 286 -9.51 -1.25 -15.15
N ASP A 287 -10.64 -1.54 -14.49
CA ASP A 287 -11.49 -0.53 -13.83
C ASP A 287 -11.65 -0.92 -12.36
N ILE A 288 -10.68 -0.52 -11.55
CA ILE A 288 -10.68 -0.82 -10.11
C ILE A 288 -11.88 -0.19 -9.39
N SER A 289 -12.37 0.96 -9.88
CA SER A 289 -13.52 1.65 -9.32
C SER A 289 -14.80 0.88 -9.54
N ARG A 290 -14.93 0.13 -10.64
CA ARG A 290 -16.05 -0.77 -10.90
C ARG A 290 -15.85 -2.14 -10.27
N GLU A 291 -14.73 -2.81 -10.54
CA GLU A 291 -14.46 -4.19 -10.08
C GLU A 291 -14.47 -4.32 -8.55
N CYS A 292 -14.13 -3.27 -7.79
CA CYS A 292 -14.23 -3.29 -6.34
C CYS A 292 -15.67 -3.35 -5.79
N TYR A 293 -16.68 -3.01 -6.61
CA TYR A 293 -18.08 -2.84 -6.21
C TYR A 293 -19.07 -3.73 -7.00
N GLU A 294 -18.66 -4.38 -8.09
CA GLU A 294 -19.54 -5.22 -8.94
C GLU A 294 -20.37 -6.28 -8.18
N ASP A 295 -19.83 -6.93 -7.14
CA ASP A 295 -20.63 -7.90 -6.35
C ASP A 295 -21.37 -7.28 -5.14
N ALA A 296 -21.30 -5.96 -4.92
CA ALA A 296 -22.06 -5.28 -3.87
C ALA A 296 -23.50 -4.96 -4.31
N ASP A 297 -23.74 -4.77 -5.61
CA ASP A 297 -25.06 -4.40 -6.13
C ASP A 297 -26.03 -5.59 -6.23
N GLN A 298 -25.53 -6.83 -6.36
CA GLN A 298 -26.39 -8.02 -6.41
C GLN A 298 -26.93 -8.49 -5.05
N MET A 299 -26.40 -7.96 -3.94
CA MET A 299 -26.96 -8.24 -2.61
C MET A 299 -28.09 -7.26 -2.23
N SER A 300 -28.35 -6.25 -3.08
CA SER A 300 -29.39 -5.24 -2.87
C SER A 300 -30.73 -5.56 -3.56
N THR A 301 -30.79 -6.63 -4.36
CA THR A 301 -31.96 -6.96 -5.20
C THR A 301 -32.70 -8.25 -4.81
N VAL A 302 -32.28 -8.94 -3.75
CA VAL A 302 -33.03 -10.10 -3.22
C VAL A 302 -33.40 -9.86 -1.77
N THR A 303 -34.52 -9.16 -1.56
CA THR A 303 -35.60 -9.44 -0.59
C THR A 303 -36.49 -8.18 -0.53
N THR A 304 -37.53 -8.12 -1.37
CA THR A 304 -38.66 -7.21 -1.15
C THR A 304 -39.89 -8.06 -0.85
N THR A 305 -40.06 -8.45 0.41
CA THR A 305 -41.39 -8.68 0.97
C THR A 305 -41.59 -7.65 2.06
N ALA A 306 -42.62 -6.84 1.85
CA ALA A 306 -42.95 -5.67 2.64
C ALA A 306 -43.33 -6.04 4.08
N THR A 307 -42.78 -5.30 5.05
CA THR A 307 -43.53 -4.96 6.27
C THR A 307 -43.07 -3.59 6.75
N THR A 308 -44.06 -2.75 7.04
CA THR A 308 -44.02 -1.30 7.20
C THR A 308 -43.49 -0.79 8.55
N ARG A 309 -43.00 0.47 8.54
CA ARG A 309 -42.74 1.44 9.64
C ARG A 309 -41.36 1.29 10.31
N LEU A 310 -40.57 2.33 10.56
CA LEU A 310 -40.79 3.77 10.76
C LEU A 310 -39.50 4.52 10.36
N THR A 311 -39.63 5.67 9.69
CA THR A 311 -38.50 6.55 9.36
C THR A 311 -37.95 7.25 10.61
N LYS A 312 -36.63 7.23 10.81
CA LYS A 312 -35.89 8.08 11.77
C LYS A 312 -34.78 8.84 11.02
N PRO A 313 -34.48 10.10 11.39
CA PRO A 313 -33.77 11.03 10.52
C PRO A 313 -32.25 10.82 10.54
N ARG A 314 -31.60 11.30 9.47
CA ARG A 314 -30.15 11.41 9.26
C ARG A 314 -29.48 12.23 10.37
N VAL A 315 -29.10 11.60 11.49
CA VAL A 315 -27.99 12.04 12.37
C VAL A 315 -27.44 10.82 13.09
N MET A 316 -26.68 9.95 12.39
CA MET A 316 -25.93 8.87 13.05
C MET A 316 -24.71 8.47 12.21
N GLY A 317 -23.83 9.45 11.95
CA GLY A 317 -22.54 9.23 11.27
C GLY A 317 -21.33 9.52 12.13
N MET A 318 -21.51 9.83 13.43
CA MET A 318 -20.42 10.34 14.28
C MET A 318 -20.14 9.51 15.55
N PHE A 319 -20.81 8.37 15.76
CA PHE A 319 -20.67 7.59 16.99
C PHE A 319 -20.10 6.16 16.83
N GLU A 320 -19.82 5.68 15.61
CA GLU A 320 -19.23 4.34 15.42
C GLU A 320 -17.72 4.27 15.76
N SER A 321 -17.06 5.40 16.02
CA SER A 321 -15.60 5.44 16.28
C SER A 321 -15.23 5.19 17.75
N TYR A 322 -16.17 5.22 18.68
CA TYR A 322 -15.88 5.17 20.12
C TYR A 322 -16.25 3.85 20.81
N CYS A 323 -16.84 2.89 20.09
CA CYS A 323 -17.19 1.59 20.67
C CYS A 323 -16.00 0.64 20.89
N TYR A 324 -14.77 1.02 20.53
CA TYR A 324 -13.59 0.17 20.69
C TYR A 324 -12.69 0.51 21.89
N TYR A 325 -13.00 1.55 22.67
CA TYR A 325 -12.18 1.96 23.82
C TYR A 325 -13.05 2.49 24.96
N PRO A 326 -13.54 1.65 25.89
CA PRO A 326 -14.33 2.11 27.04
C PRO A 326 -13.57 3.12 27.91
N GLN A 327 -12.22 3.10 27.86
CA GLN A 327 -11.33 4.01 28.58
C GLN A 327 -11.30 5.44 27.98
N LEU A 328 -11.55 5.59 26.67
CA LEU A 328 -11.62 6.92 26.05
C LEU A 328 -12.95 7.61 26.37
N LEU A 329 -14.05 6.85 26.43
CA LEU A 329 -15.35 7.39 26.80
C LEU A 329 -15.35 7.89 28.25
N THR A 330 -14.73 7.14 29.18
CA THR A 330 -14.59 7.59 30.57
C THR A 330 -13.67 8.81 30.69
N LEU A 331 -12.59 8.90 29.90
CA LEU A 331 -11.72 10.07 29.89
C LEU A 331 -12.46 11.33 29.38
N VAL A 332 -13.26 11.20 28.32
CA VAL A 332 -14.05 12.30 27.76
C VAL A 332 -15.14 12.75 28.73
N LEU A 333 -15.83 11.80 29.37
CA LEU A 333 -16.85 12.10 30.39
C LEU A 333 -16.23 12.76 31.63
N PHE A 334 -15.04 12.32 32.06
CA PHE A 334 -14.34 12.95 33.18
C PHE A 334 -13.86 14.36 32.83
N GLN A 335 -13.28 14.57 31.64
CA GLN A 335 -12.85 15.89 31.18
C GLN A 335 -14.03 16.86 31.05
N THR A 336 -15.17 16.42 30.50
CA THR A 336 -16.38 17.25 30.42
C THR A 336 -16.96 17.55 31.80
N ALA A 337 -16.98 16.60 32.73
CA ALA A 337 -17.42 16.84 34.10
C ALA A 337 -16.53 17.86 34.83
N VAL A 338 -15.22 17.78 34.67
CA VAL A 338 -14.26 18.74 35.26
C VAL A 338 -14.44 20.14 34.65
N VAL A 339 -14.60 20.25 33.33
CA VAL A 339 -14.84 21.54 32.66
C VAL A 339 -16.17 22.15 33.12
N CYS A 340 -17.25 21.38 33.16
CA CYS A 340 -18.55 21.84 33.66
C CYS A 340 -18.46 22.29 35.13
N TYR A 341 -17.75 21.53 35.97
CA TYR A 341 -17.53 21.88 37.36
C TYR A 341 -16.74 23.19 37.52
N LEU A 342 -15.69 23.38 36.73
CA LEU A 342 -14.89 24.61 36.75
C LEU A 342 -15.68 25.81 36.23
N ILE A 343 -16.52 25.63 35.21
CA ILE A 343 -17.42 26.70 34.72
C ILE A 343 -18.43 27.08 35.82
N VAL A 344 -19.12 26.13 36.43
CA VAL A 344 -20.10 26.43 37.49
C VAL A 344 -19.44 27.05 38.72
N ARG A 345 -18.21 26.62 39.07
CA ARG A 345 -17.53 27.07 40.29
C ARG A 345 -16.77 28.38 40.14
N PHE A 346 -16.24 28.71 38.96
CA PHE A 346 -15.34 29.86 38.77
C PHE A 346 -15.86 30.90 37.76
N LEU A 347 -16.78 30.55 36.86
CA LEU A 347 -17.47 31.52 36.00
C LEU A 347 -18.80 31.90 36.64
N ARG A 348 -18.77 32.87 37.57
CA ARG A 348 -19.97 33.63 37.96
C ARG A 348 -20.38 34.52 36.78
N ILE A 349 -20.94 33.94 35.73
CA ILE A 349 -21.63 34.70 34.69
C ILE A 349 -23.00 35.06 35.27
N PRO A 350 -23.33 36.35 35.42
CA PRO A 350 -24.68 36.74 35.79
C PRO A 350 -25.64 36.31 34.67
N MET A 351 -26.68 35.56 35.01
CA MET A 351 -27.72 35.04 34.11
C MET A 351 -28.46 36.12 33.26
N MET A 352 -28.13 37.41 33.42
CA MET A 352 -28.69 38.50 32.62
C MET A 352 -28.07 38.64 31.21
N TYR A 353 -26.90 38.06 30.92
CA TYR A 353 -26.25 38.27 29.61
C TYR A 353 -26.66 37.29 28.50
N ILE A 354 -27.31 36.17 28.83
CA ILE A 354 -27.70 35.16 27.82
C ILE A 354 -29.09 35.45 27.21
N VAL A 355 -29.94 36.21 27.91
CA VAL A 355 -31.31 36.51 27.43
C VAL A 355 -31.33 37.60 26.34
N ASN A 356 -30.29 38.44 26.23
CA ASN A 356 -30.27 39.53 25.24
C ASN A 356 -29.78 39.13 23.84
N SER A 357 -29.11 37.99 23.67
CA SER A 357 -28.54 37.59 22.37
C SER A 357 -29.50 36.78 21.49
N LEU A 358 -30.70 36.42 21.99
CA LEU A 358 -31.73 35.70 21.24
C LEU A 358 -32.80 36.61 20.59
N ARG A 359 -32.67 37.94 20.72
CA ARG A 359 -33.58 38.92 20.09
C ARG A 359 -33.12 39.46 18.72
N TYR A 360 -31.94 39.08 18.22
CA TYR A 360 -31.40 39.57 16.94
C TYR A 360 -31.16 38.47 15.87
N LEU A 361 -31.93 37.38 15.91
CA LEU A 361 -32.07 36.46 14.77
C LEU A 361 -33.55 36.30 14.38
N ARG A 362 -34.17 37.41 13.99
CA ARG A 362 -35.32 37.44 13.08
C ARG A 362 -35.19 38.70 12.22
N LEU A 363 -34.49 38.55 11.10
CA LEU A 363 -34.71 39.22 9.81
C LEU A 363 -34.06 38.36 8.74
#